data_AF-A0A6J8BHR9-F1
#
_entry.id   AF-A0A6J8BHR9-F1
#
_cell.length_a   1.000
_cell.length_b   1.000
_cell.length_c   1.000
_cell.angle_alpha   90.00
_cell.angle_beta   90.00
_cell.angle_gamma   90.00
#
_symmetry.space_group_name_H-M   'P 1'
#
loop_
_entity.id
_entity.type
_entity.pdbx_description
1 polymer ?
#
loop_
_entity_poly.entity_id
_entity_poly.type
_entity_poly.pdbx_seq_one_letter_code
_entity_poly.pdbx_strand_id
1 'polypeptide(L)'
;MGYVSVFVNAIIVALMAMYVYENERRIGEMSTRLARTGWKLSTLKEDLDSVQQEQKAIQIRIGDMDQLLSRKAGIEELAEIETQLLKTHEQGLEGEKKLSTLEGKLDQLKLDSREEMKAIQVKINDMEQLLSTKAGIERLAEIEKQQLKAQEKAVNSIIICERNSAFIVCSSHISILEAIYGRQTDANICPTLVKTSNCRSSTSDGRVKHQCNGKSICELTASNQQFGDPCGGVVKYLEVKYTCT
;
A
#
# COMPACT_ATOMS: atom_id res chain seq x y z
N MET A 1 35.47 -42.66 15.57
CA MET A 1 34.61 -41.90 14.63
C MET A 1 34.62 -40.41 14.99
N GLY A 2 35.74 -39.71 14.78
CA GLY A 2 35.87 -38.27 15.14
C GLY A 2 36.59 -37.40 14.12
N TYR A 3 37.20 -38.00 13.11
CA TYR A 3 37.99 -37.27 12.10
C TYR A 3 37.12 -36.69 10.97
N VAL A 4 36.01 -37.34 10.60
CA VAL A 4 35.17 -36.90 9.46
C VAL A 4 34.45 -35.58 9.76
N SER A 5 34.07 -35.32 11.02
CA SER A 5 33.36 -34.09 11.40
C SER A 5 34.22 -32.82 11.38
N VAL A 6 35.54 -32.95 11.60
CA VAL A 6 36.44 -31.80 11.61
C VAL A 6 36.77 -31.35 10.18
N PHE A 7 36.91 -32.30 9.25
CA PHE A 7 37.17 -32.00 7.84
C PHE A 7 35.99 -31.36 7.12
N VAL A 8 34.75 -31.80 7.40
CA VAL A 8 33.55 -31.19 6.80
C VAL A 8 33.37 -29.76 7.28
N ASN A 9 33.59 -29.48 8.57
CA ASN A 9 33.51 -28.12 9.10
C ASN A 9 34.61 -27.20 8.55
N ALA A 10 35.83 -27.70 8.36
CA ALA A 10 36.91 -26.91 7.77
C ALA A 10 36.63 -26.54 6.30
N ILE A 11 36.03 -27.45 5.52
CA ILE A 11 35.64 -27.20 4.13
C ILE A 11 34.49 -26.18 4.06
N ILE A 12 33.49 -26.27 4.95
CA ILE A 12 32.40 -25.30 5.02
C ILE A 12 32.93 -23.91 5.36
N VAL A 13 33.83 -23.79 6.34
CA VAL A 13 34.44 -22.50 6.70
C VAL A 13 35.29 -21.94 5.55
N ALA A 14 36.04 -22.77 4.84
CA ALA A 14 36.83 -22.34 3.67
C ALA A 14 35.95 -21.90 2.49
N LEU A 15 34.84 -22.61 2.22
CA LEU A 15 33.89 -22.24 1.17
C LEU A 15 33.13 -20.95 1.53
N MET A 16 32.75 -20.77 2.80
CA MET A 16 32.14 -19.52 3.28
C MET A 16 33.14 -18.37 3.23
N ALA A 17 34.41 -18.58 3.58
CA ALA A 17 35.46 -17.57 3.48
C ALA A 17 35.76 -17.19 2.02
N MET A 18 35.80 -18.16 1.09
CA MET A 18 35.94 -17.88 -0.34
C MET A 18 34.70 -17.17 -0.91
N TYR A 19 33.49 -17.55 -0.50
CA TYR A 19 32.26 -16.88 -0.91
C TYR A 19 32.20 -15.43 -0.40
N VAL A 20 32.61 -15.19 0.84
CA VAL A 20 32.73 -13.85 1.43
C VAL A 20 33.82 -13.04 0.70
N TYR A 21 34.98 -13.63 0.41
CA TYR A 21 36.07 -12.97 -0.31
C TYR A 21 35.70 -12.59 -1.75
N GLU A 22 35.02 -13.48 -2.48
CA GLU A 22 34.54 -13.22 -3.85
C GLU A 22 33.45 -12.13 -3.87
N ASN A 23 32.56 -12.11 -2.86
CA ASN A 23 31.54 -11.07 -2.71
C ASN A 23 32.12 -9.70 -2.30
N GLU A 24 33.10 -9.65 -1.39
CA GLU A 24 33.79 -8.40 -1.04
C GLU A 24 34.56 -7.82 -2.23
N ARG A 25 35.16 -8.68 -3.07
CA ARG A 25 35.85 -8.27 -4.31
C ARG A 25 34.88 -7.65 -5.33
N ARG A 26 33.70 -8.25 -5.51
CA ARG A 26 32.62 -7.71 -6.39
C ARG A 26 32.06 -6.39 -5.88
N ILE A 27 31.91 -6.22 -4.56
CA ILE A 27 31.49 -4.97 -3.94
C ILE A 27 32.57 -3.88 -4.12
N GLY A 28 33.85 -4.23 -4.03
CA GLY A 28 34.98 -3.33 -4.32
C GLY A 28 35.03 -2.85 -5.78
N GLU A 29 34.74 -3.73 -6.73
CA GLU A 29 34.67 -3.41 -8.18
C GLU A 29 33.43 -2.57 -8.54
N MET A 30 32.29 -2.79 -7.89
CA MET A 30 31.11 -1.92 -8.04
C MET A 30 31.31 -0.54 -7.41
N SER A 31 31.94 -0.47 -6.24
CA SER A 31 32.27 0.77 -5.53
C SER A 31 33.22 1.67 -6.36
N THR A 32 34.25 1.08 -6.97
CA THR A 32 35.19 1.82 -7.85
C THR A 32 34.57 2.28 -9.17
N ARG A 33 33.53 1.60 -9.68
CA ARG A 33 32.77 2.04 -10.86
C ARG A 33 31.77 3.16 -10.53
N LEU A 34 31.11 3.09 -9.38
CA LEU A 34 30.15 4.11 -8.92
C LEU A 34 30.83 5.43 -8.52
N ALA A 35 32.03 5.38 -7.92
CA ALA A 35 32.82 6.56 -7.60
C ALA A 35 33.18 7.43 -8.83
N ARG A 36 33.23 6.86 -10.05
CA ARG A 36 33.45 7.62 -11.30
C ARG A 36 32.22 8.36 -11.82
N THR A 37 31.02 7.99 -11.35
CA THR A 37 29.76 8.56 -11.84
C THR A 37 29.30 9.77 -11.01
N GLY A 38 30.02 10.12 -9.93
CA GLY A 38 29.67 11.25 -9.06
C GLY A 38 28.50 10.97 -8.11
N TRP A 39 27.98 9.74 -8.09
CA TRP A 39 26.89 9.32 -7.21
C TRP A 39 27.42 9.05 -5.81
N LYS A 40 26.87 9.72 -4.80
CA LYS A 40 27.23 9.50 -3.41
C LYS A 40 26.77 8.10 -2.99
N LEU A 41 27.68 7.30 -2.44
CA LEU A 41 27.41 5.96 -1.94
C LEU A 41 26.35 5.96 -0.81
N SER A 42 26.22 7.07 -0.08
CA SER A 42 25.22 7.26 0.98
C SER A 42 23.79 7.26 0.44
N THR A 43 23.54 7.94 -0.67
CA THR A 43 22.20 8.00 -1.30
C THR A 43 21.79 6.64 -1.89
N LEU A 44 22.73 5.90 -2.48
CA LEU A 44 22.46 4.53 -2.95
C LEU A 44 22.16 3.56 -1.80
N LYS A 45 22.74 3.79 -0.63
CA LYS A 45 22.50 2.97 0.56
C LYS A 45 21.13 3.27 1.16
N GLU A 46 20.75 4.54 1.22
CA GLU A 46 19.40 4.98 1.64
C GLU A 46 18.32 4.43 0.70
N ASP A 47 18.52 4.50 -0.61
CA ASP A 47 17.59 3.94 -1.60
C ASP A 47 17.50 2.40 -1.51
N LEU A 48 18.62 1.72 -1.28
CA LEU A 48 18.66 0.26 -1.10
C LEU A 48 17.95 -0.16 0.20
N ASP A 49 18.16 0.57 1.30
CA ASP A 49 17.52 0.31 2.59
C ASP A 49 15.99 0.57 2.49
N SER A 50 15.57 1.60 1.74
CA SER A 50 14.16 1.89 1.46
C SER A 50 13.50 0.76 0.67
N VAL A 51 14.14 0.28 -0.40
CA VAL A 51 13.63 -0.84 -1.21
C VAL A 51 13.57 -2.13 -0.39
N GLN A 52 14.56 -2.40 0.46
CA GLN A 52 14.55 -3.58 1.34
C GLN A 52 13.46 -3.50 2.42
N GLN A 53 13.16 -2.29 2.91
CA GLN A 53 12.09 -2.07 3.88
C GLN A 53 10.71 -2.28 3.25
N GLU A 54 10.50 -1.83 2.01
CA GLU A 54 9.29 -2.12 1.24
C GLU A 54 9.16 -3.61 0.93
N GLN A 55 10.25 -4.30 0.54
CA GLN A 55 10.22 -5.75 0.33
C GLN A 55 9.86 -6.53 1.60
N LYS A 56 10.35 -6.11 2.77
CA LYS A 56 9.95 -6.70 4.06
C LYS A 56 8.46 -6.47 4.35
N ALA A 57 7.94 -5.27 4.07
CA ALA A 57 6.53 -4.96 4.27
C ALA A 57 5.61 -5.77 3.33
N ILE A 58 6.03 -5.99 2.08
CA ILE A 58 5.32 -6.85 1.12
C ILE A 58 5.37 -8.30 1.57
N GLN A 59 6.52 -8.81 2.04
CA GLN A 59 6.65 -10.17 2.59
C GLN A 59 5.75 -10.40 3.81
N ILE A 60 5.63 -9.41 4.71
CA ILE A 60 4.69 -9.48 5.84
C ILE A 60 3.24 -9.56 5.34
N ARG A 61 2.85 -8.72 4.38
CA ARG A 61 1.50 -8.73 3.81
C ARG A 61 1.17 -10.01 3.03
N ILE A 62 2.15 -10.60 2.34
CA ILE A 62 2.03 -11.92 1.71
C ILE A 62 1.84 -12.99 2.78
N GLY A 63 2.61 -12.95 3.87
CA GLY A 63 2.43 -13.84 5.02
C GLY A 63 1.07 -13.69 5.72
N ASP A 64 0.56 -12.45 5.82
CA ASP A 64 -0.78 -12.16 6.35
C ASP A 64 -1.88 -12.66 5.40
N MET A 65 -1.66 -12.58 4.09
CA MET A 65 -2.58 -13.10 3.07
C MET A 65 -2.59 -14.63 3.03
N ASP A 66 -1.44 -15.28 3.24
CA ASP A 66 -1.32 -16.74 3.44
C ASP A 66 -2.03 -17.17 4.74
N GLN A 67 -1.95 -16.37 5.81
CA GLN A 67 -2.72 -16.60 7.04
C GLN A 67 -4.23 -16.43 6.84
N LEU A 68 -4.67 -15.49 5.99
CA LEU A 68 -6.08 -15.25 5.68
C LEU A 68 -6.66 -16.32 4.73
N LEU A 69 -5.89 -16.76 3.74
CA LEU A 69 -6.23 -17.89 2.86
C LEU A 69 -6.31 -19.20 3.65
N SER A 70 -5.43 -19.39 4.63
CA SER A 70 -5.52 -20.51 5.56
C SER A 70 -6.77 -20.42 6.46
N ARG A 71 -7.24 -19.22 6.84
CA ARG A 71 -8.26 -19.06 7.89
C ARG A 71 -9.73 -19.11 7.47
N LYS A 72 -10.12 -18.85 6.21
CA LYS A 72 -11.48 -18.32 5.98
C LYS A 72 -12.53 -19.20 5.29
N ALA A 73 -12.29 -20.48 5.02
CA ALA A 73 -13.38 -21.35 4.52
C ALA A 73 -13.30 -22.79 5.04
N GLY A 74 -12.11 -23.41 5.02
CA GLY A 74 -11.97 -24.80 5.43
C GLY A 74 -11.82 -25.02 6.94
N ILE A 75 -11.15 -24.13 7.68
CA ILE A 75 -10.77 -24.39 9.08
C ILE A 75 -11.96 -24.41 10.05
N GLU A 76 -12.97 -23.55 9.88
CA GLU A 76 -14.16 -23.55 10.74
C GLU A 76 -15.01 -24.81 10.53
N GLU A 77 -15.16 -25.25 9.27
CA GLU A 77 -15.90 -26.47 8.93
C GLU A 77 -15.12 -27.74 9.33
N LEU A 78 -13.78 -27.72 9.21
CA LEU A 78 -12.89 -28.79 9.69
C LEU A 78 -12.91 -28.94 11.22
N ALA A 79 -12.86 -27.84 11.97
CA ALA A 79 -12.89 -27.87 13.43
C ALA A 79 -14.25 -28.39 13.95
N GLU A 80 -15.34 -28.06 13.25
CA GLU A 80 -16.68 -28.56 13.56
C GLU A 80 -16.82 -30.06 13.24
N ILE A 81 -16.24 -30.53 12.14
CA ILE A 81 -16.19 -31.96 11.78
C ILE A 81 -15.33 -32.76 12.76
N GLU A 82 -14.13 -32.30 13.15
CA GLU A 82 -13.28 -32.96 14.15
C GLU A 82 -13.99 -33.07 15.52
N THR A 83 -14.70 -32.01 15.92
CA THR A 83 -15.49 -32.01 17.17
C THR A 83 -16.66 -33.00 17.09
N GLN A 84 -17.28 -33.17 15.92
CA GLN A 84 -18.34 -34.15 15.70
C GLN A 84 -17.80 -35.59 15.66
N LEU A 85 -16.64 -35.84 15.04
CA LEU A 85 -15.96 -37.14 15.02
C LEU A 85 -15.67 -37.64 16.44
N LEU A 86 -15.15 -36.77 17.32
CA LEU A 86 -14.86 -37.09 18.72
C LEU A 86 -16.11 -37.49 19.52
N LYS A 87 -17.26 -36.87 19.26
CA LYS A 87 -18.55 -37.19 19.93
C LYS A 87 -19.20 -38.47 19.40
N THR A 88 -18.87 -38.88 18.18
CA THR A 88 -19.52 -40.02 17.49
C THR A 88 -18.91 -41.36 17.92
N HIS A 89 -17.66 -41.36 18.40
CA HIS A 89 -16.93 -42.54 18.87
C HIS A 89 -17.53 -43.18 20.15
N GLU A 90 -18.46 -42.49 20.83
CA GLU A 90 -19.17 -43.01 22.01
C GLU A 90 -20.53 -43.68 21.67
N GLN A 91 -20.96 -43.69 20.40
CA GLN A 91 -22.35 -44.04 20.00
C GLN A 91 -22.49 -45.32 19.14
N GLY A 92 -21.84 -46.44 19.47
CA GLY A 92 -22.14 -47.78 18.89
C GLY A 92 -22.33 -47.85 17.35
N LEU A 93 -23.18 -48.79 16.86
CA LEU A 93 -23.40 -49.07 15.42
C LEU A 93 -23.97 -47.89 14.60
N GLU A 94 -24.73 -46.98 15.22
CA GLU A 94 -25.26 -45.76 14.58
C GLU A 94 -24.14 -44.71 14.41
N GLY A 95 -23.19 -44.70 15.36
CA GLY A 95 -21.99 -43.88 15.34
C GLY A 95 -21.03 -44.29 14.24
N GLU A 96 -20.80 -45.59 14.01
CA GLU A 96 -19.89 -46.06 12.95
C GLU A 96 -20.31 -45.63 11.54
N LYS A 97 -21.63 -45.63 11.24
CA LYS A 97 -22.13 -45.12 9.95
C LYS A 97 -21.94 -43.61 9.78
N LYS A 98 -22.16 -42.85 10.86
CA LYS A 98 -21.93 -41.39 10.87
C LYS A 98 -20.44 -41.06 10.79
N LEU A 99 -19.59 -41.86 11.43
CA LEU A 99 -18.13 -41.75 11.39
C LEU A 99 -17.62 -41.93 9.96
N SER A 100 -18.01 -43.01 9.28
CA SER A 100 -17.64 -43.25 7.88
C SER A 100 -18.11 -42.13 6.94
N THR A 101 -19.28 -41.54 7.21
CA THR A 101 -19.80 -40.40 6.42
C THR A 101 -19.00 -39.12 6.66
N LEU A 102 -18.59 -38.85 7.91
CA LEU A 102 -17.80 -37.68 8.28
C LEU A 102 -16.35 -37.79 7.80
N GLU A 103 -15.75 -38.98 7.87
CA GLU A 103 -14.42 -39.27 7.32
C GLU A 103 -14.39 -39.02 5.80
N GLY A 104 -15.40 -39.47 5.06
CA GLY A 104 -15.51 -39.20 3.63
C GLY A 104 -15.64 -37.70 3.29
N LYS A 105 -16.38 -36.94 4.11
CA LYS A 105 -16.47 -35.48 3.96
C LYS A 105 -15.14 -34.78 4.27
N LEU A 106 -14.43 -35.24 5.31
CA LEU A 106 -13.11 -34.73 5.69
C LEU A 106 -12.08 -34.96 4.58
N ASP A 107 -12.08 -36.15 3.97
CA ASP A 107 -11.18 -36.48 2.88
C ASP A 107 -11.47 -35.68 1.60
N GLN A 108 -12.75 -35.48 1.28
CA GLN A 108 -13.15 -34.62 0.16
C GLN A 108 -12.70 -33.17 0.37
N LEU A 109 -12.93 -32.62 1.56
CA LEU A 109 -12.56 -31.24 1.89
C LEU A 109 -11.05 -31.01 1.86
N LYS A 110 -10.25 -32.01 2.30
CA LYS A 110 -8.79 -32.00 2.17
C LYS A 110 -8.33 -32.02 0.71
N LEU A 111 -9.02 -32.77 -0.14
CA LEU A 111 -8.72 -32.85 -1.56
C LEU A 111 -9.02 -31.52 -2.26
N ASP A 112 -10.17 -30.92 -1.97
CA ASP A 112 -10.60 -29.64 -2.53
C ASP A 112 -9.64 -28.52 -2.09
N SER A 113 -9.29 -28.48 -0.80
CA SER A 113 -8.28 -27.55 -0.26
C SER A 113 -6.92 -27.70 -0.95
N ARG A 114 -6.51 -28.93 -1.27
CA ARG A 114 -5.24 -29.20 -1.97
C ARG A 114 -5.27 -28.69 -3.41
N GLU A 115 -6.37 -28.85 -4.12
CA GLU A 115 -6.51 -28.34 -5.49
C GLU A 115 -6.56 -26.82 -5.54
N GLU A 116 -7.21 -26.17 -4.57
CA GLU A 116 -7.19 -24.71 -4.43
C GLU A 116 -5.78 -24.18 -4.13
N MET A 117 -5.06 -24.82 -3.21
CA MET A 117 -3.67 -24.46 -2.88
C MET A 117 -2.73 -24.62 -4.08
N LYS A 118 -2.92 -25.65 -4.92
CA LYS A 118 -2.18 -25.80 -6.18
C LYS A 118 -2.49 -24.64 -7.14
N ALA A 119 -3.75 -24.25 -7.28
CA ALA A 119 -4.14 -23.14 -8.14
C ALA A 119 -3.55 -21.80 -7.68
N ILE A 120 -3.47 -21.59 -6.36
CA ILE A 120 -2.81 -20.42 -5.77
C ILE A 120 -1.30 -20.45 -6.05
N GLN A 121 -0.65 -21.59 -5.87
CA GLN A 121 0.80 -21.72 -6.12
C GLN A 121 1.16 -21.43 -7.58
N VAL A 122 0.33 -21.86 -8.54
CA VAL A 122 0.51 -21.52 -9.96
C VAL A 122 0.48 -20.00 -10.17
N LYS A 123 -0.50 -19.31 -9.57
CA LYS A 123 -0.59 -17.84 -9.66
C LYS A 123 0.60 -17.13 -9.01
N ILE A 124 1.13 -17.66 -7.91
CA ILE A 124 2.33 -17.14 -7.26
C ILE A 124 3.52 -17.27 -8.20
N ASN A 125 3.73 -18.44 -8.81
CA ASN A 125 4.82 -18.67 -9.75
C ASN A 125 4.72 -17.75 -10.98
N ASP A 126 3.52 -17.54 -11.52
CA ASP A 126 3.28 -16.61 -12.63
C ASP A 126 3.64 -15.17 -12.24
N MET A 127 3.31 -14.76 -11.02
CA MET A 127 3.63 -13.44 -10.48
C MET A 127 5.15 -13.28 -10.24
N GLU A 128 5.82 -14.29 -9.71
CA GLU A 128 7.29 -14.32 -9.56
C GLU A 128 7.98 -14.22 -10.93
N GLN A 129 7.46 -14.92 -11.94
CA GLN A 129 7.98 -14.87 -13.30
C GLN A 129 7.83 -13.46 -13.90
N LEU A 130 6.71 -12.79 -13.66
CA LEU A 130 6.50 -11.39 -14.07
C LEU A 130 7.49 -10.44 -13.37
N LEU A 131 7.73 -10.62 -12.07
CA LEU A 131 8.67 -9.81 -11.28
C LEU A 131 10.15 -10.10 -11.59
N SER A 132 10.46 -11.25 -12.20
CA SER A 132 11.83 -11.64 -12.54
C SER A 132 12.42 -10.90 -13.75
N THR A 133 11.59 -10.20 -14.53
CA THR A 133 12.00 -9.53 -15.77
C THR A 133 11.86 -8.02 -15.69
N LYS A 134 12.85 -7.29 -16.23
CA LYS A 134 12.81 -5.82 -16.33
C LYS A 134 11.56 -5.32 -17.05
N ALA A 135 11.15 -5.99 -18.13
CA ALA A 135 9.94 -5.66 -18.88
C ALA A 135 8.65 -5.91 -18.08
N GLY A 136 8.64 -6.90 -17.19
CA GLY A 136 7.51 -7.17 -16.30
C GLY A 136 7.38 -6.11 -15.20
N ILE A 137 8.49 -5.71 -14.58
CA ILE A 137 8.51 -4.60 -13.61
C ILE A 137 8.06 -3.28 -14.26
N GLU A 138 8.53 -2.98 -15.49
CA GLU A 138 8.10 -1.78 -16.22
C GLU A 138 6.60 -1.79 -16.54
N ARG A 139 6.02 -2.95 -16.87
CA ARG A 139 4.57 -3.11 -17.08
C ARG A 139 3.77 -2.96 -15.79
N LEU A 140 4.27 -3.51 -14.68
CA LEU A 140 3.63 -3.37 -13.37
C LEU A 140 3.64 -1.93 -12.89
N ALA A 141 4.74 -1.20 -13.08
CA ALA A 141 4.83 0.23 -12.79
C ALA A 141 3.82 1.05 -13.63
N GLU A 142 3.60 0.69 -14.90
CA GLU A 142 2.60 1.35 -15.73
C GLU A 142 1.16 0.99 -15.30
N ILE A 143 0.91 -0.24 -14.85
CA ILE A 143 -0.39 -0.65 -14.28
C ILE A 143 -0.67 0.09 -12.97
N GLU A 144 0.31 0.20 -12.07
CA GLU A 144 0.16 0.98 -10.83
C GLU A 144 -0.10 2.45 -11.13
N LYS A 145 0.59 3.02 -12.11
CA LYS A 145 0.33 4.39 -12.58
C LYS A 145 -1.07 4.56 -13.17
N GLN A 146 -1.58 3.54 -13.87
CA GLN A 146 -2.96 3.53 -14.37
C GLN A 146 -3.98 3.39 -13.24
N GLN A 147 -3.68 2.57 -12.22
CA GLN A 147 -4.53 2.42 -11.04
C GLN A 147 -4.55 3.67 -10.17
N LEU A 148 -3.42 4.38 -10.02
CA LEU A 148 -3.36 5.68 -9.35
C LEU A 148 -4.18 6.75 -10.08
N LYS A 149 -4.17 6.74 -11.42
CA LYS A 149 -5.06 7.59 -12.24
C LYS A 149 -6.53 7.19 -12.12
N ALA A 150 -6.83 5.89 -11.98
CA ALA A 150 -8.20 5.41 -11.78
C ALA A 150 -8.72 5.69 -10.35
N GLN A 151 -7.82 5.74 -9.36
CA GLN A 151 -8.11 6.15 -7.98
C GLN A 151 -8.25 7.67 -7.83
N GLU A 152 -7.92 8.44 -8.86
CA GLU A 152 -8.31 9.84 -9.03
C GLU A 152 -9.83 9.92 -9.32
N LYS A 153 -10.64 9.45 -8.36
CA LYS A 153 -12.09 9.62 -8.31
C LYS A 153 -12.37 11.10 -8.60
N ALA A 154 -12.99 11.41 -9.75
CA ALA A 154 -13.16 12.75 -10.32
C ALA A 154 -12.94 13.89 -9.31
N VAL A 155 -11.68 14.28 -9.11
CA VAL A 155 -11.30 15.29 -8.13
C VAL A 155 -11.70 16.64 -8.73
N ASN A 156 -12.66 17.29 -8.10
CA ASN A 156 -13.12 18.61 -8.50
C ASN A 156 -12.29 19.67 -7.77
N SER A 157 -12.08 20.81 -8.43
CA SER A 157 -11.43 21.98 -7.84
C SER A 157 -12.28 23.22 -8.07
N ILE A 158 -12.35 24.09 -7.07
CA ILE A 158 -12.97 25.41 -7.16
C ILE A 158 -12.06 26.47 -6.56
N ILE A 159 -12.04 27.63 -7.20
CA ILE A 159 -11.30 28.81 -6.75
C ILE A 159 -12.30 29.94 -6.49
N ILE A 160 -12.18 30.56 -5.33
CA ILE A 160 -13.04 31.67 -4.90
C ILE A 160 -12.14 32.85 -4.52
N CYS A 161 -12.20 33.94 -5.27
CA CYS A 161 -11.43 35.15 -4.95
C CYS A 161 -11.86 35.76 -3.62
N GLU A 162 -10.94 36.42 -2.92
CA GLU A 162 -11.25 37.14 -1.67
C GLU A 162 -12.46 38.06 -1.82
N ARG A 163 -13.35 38.02 -0.81
CA ARG A 163 -14.66 38.70 -0.71
C ARG A 163 -15.78 38.13 -1.57
N ASN A 164 -15.54 37.03 -2.29
CA ASN A 164 -16.58 36.32 -3.03
C ASN A 164 -17.03 35.04 -2.31
N SER A 165 -18.19 34.53 -2.73
CA SER A 165 -18.73 33.24 -2.31
C SER A 165 -18.98 32.33 -3.52
N ALA A 166 -18.96 31.01 -3.29
CA ALA A 166 -19.41 30.03 -4.27
C ALA A 166 -20.03 28.81 -3.56
N PHE A 167 -20.75 28.00 -4.34
CA PHE A 167 -21.37 26.76 -3.87
C PHE A 167 -20.65 25.55 -4.43
N ILE A 168 -20.43 24.56 -3.57
CA ILE A 168 -20.13 23.18 -3.96
C ILE A 168 -21.43 22.40 -3.89
N VAL A 169 -21.75 21.65 -4.95
CA VAL A 169 -22.98 20.85 -5.06
C VAL A 169 -22.63 19.43 -5.50
N CYS A 170 -23.09 18.45 -4.74
CA CYS A 170 -22.98 17.03 -5.02
C CYS A 170 -24.36 16.36 -4.88
N SER A 171 -24.61 15.32 -5.69
CA SER A 171 -25.86 14.54 -5.60
C SER A 171 -26.00 13.76 -4.29
N SER A 172 -24.87 13.42 -3.67
CA SER A 172 -24.78 12.62 -2.44
C SER A 172 -24.13 13.44 -1.33
N HIS A 173 -22.83 13.25 -1.06
CA HIS A 173 -22.10 13.98 -0.03
C HIS A 173 -20.77 14.51 -0.55
N ILE A 174 -20.37 15.67 -0.04
CA ILE A 174 -19.11 16.35 -0.31
C ILE A 174 -18.05 15.77 0.63
N SER A 175 -16.88 15.45 0.06
CA SER A 175 -15.66 15.10 0.78
C SER A 175 -14.53 16.02 0.36
N ILE A 176 -14.13 16.92 1.25
CA ILE A 176 -13.05 17.88 1.05
C ILE A 176 -11.71 17.17 1.23
N LEU A 177 -10.87 17.24 0.20
CA LEU A 177 -9.50 16.69 0.22
C LEU A 177 -8.53 17.72 0.81
N GLU A 178 -8.57 18.95 0.27
CA GLU A 178 -7.65 20.03 0.61
C GLU A 178 -8.35 21.38 0.45
N ALA A 179 -8.14 22.31 1.39
CA ALA A 179 -8.50 23.71 1.21
C ALA A 179 -7.36 24.66 1.62
N ILE A 180 -7.13 25.69 0.80
CA ILE A 180 -6.06 26.67 0.98
C ILE A 180 -6.63 28.07 0.78
N TYR A 181 -6.63 28.88 1.83
CA TYR A 181 -6.87 30.32 1.71
C TYR A 181 -5.55 31.09 1.74
N GLY A 182 -5.25 31.84 0.68
CA GLY A 182 -3.98 32.55 0.56
C GLY A 182 -3.66 32.96 -0.88
N ARG A 183 -2.37 33.08 -1.20
CA ARG A 183 -1.88 33.29 -2.58
C ARG A 183 -0.50 32.67 -2.70
N GLN A 184 -0.36 31.67 -3.56
CA GLN A 184 0.89 30.97 -3.81
C GLN A 184 1.68 31.64 -4.93
N THR A 185 1.54 31.18 -6.18
CA THR A 185 2.43 31.61 -7.29
C THR A 185 1.74 31.87 -8.64
N ASP A 186 0.45 31.61 -8.79
CA ASP A 186 -0.24 31.87 -10.06
C ASP A 186 -0.76 33.31 -10.14
N ALA A 187 -0.15 34.09 -11.05
CA ALA A 187 -0.50 35.49 -11.30
C ALA A 187 -1.86 35.68 -11.98
N ASN A 188 -2.40 34.65 -12.63
CA ASN A 188 -3.65 34.73 -13.39
C ASN A 188 -4.87 34.41 -12.52
N ILE A 189 -4.66 33.80 -11.36
CA ILE A 189 -5.73 33.53 -10.40
C ILE A 189 -6.04 34.82 -9.61
N CYS A 190 -7.29 35.29 -9.72
CA CYS A 190 -7.81 36.50 -9.06
C CYS A 190 -6.86 37.70 -9.27
N PRO A 191 -6.85 38.29 -10.48
CA PRO A 191 -5.84 39.26 -10.89
C PRO A 191 -5.68 40.44 -9.93
N THR A 192 -4.43 40.77 -9.60
CA THR A 192 -4.07 41.86 -8.68
C THR A 192 -2.65 42.37 -8.97
N LEU A 193 -2.25 43.46 -8.32
CA LEU A 193 -0.91 44.06 -8.43
C LEU A 193 0.18 43.15 -7.85
N VAL A 194 -0.10 42.44 -6.76
CA VAL A 194 0.83 41.50 -6.11
C VAL A 194 0.58 40.09 -6.60
N LYS A 195 1.40 39.64 -7.54
CA LYS A 195 1.17 38.40 -8.29
C LYS A 195 1.49 37.13 -7.51
N THR A 196 2.47 37.17 -6.60
CA THR A 196 2.93 36.01 -5.84
C THR A 196 3.28 36.43 -4.41
N SER A 197 3.00 35.57 -3.44
CA SER A 197 3.29 35.87 -2.02
C SER A 197 3.55 34.62 -1.16
N ASN A 198 3.32 33.41 -1.70
CA ASN A 198 3.48 32.14 -0.97
C ASN A 198 2.85 32.11 0.43
N CYS A 199 1.71 32.78 0.61
CA CYS A 199 1.01 32.84 1.88
C CYS A 199 -0.15 31.85 1.91
N ARG A 200 -0.37 31.23 3.08
CA ARG A 200 -1.44 30.27 3.35
C ARG A 200 -1.94 30.45 4.78
N SER A 201 -3.25 30.45 4.96
CA SER A 201 -3.88 30.35 6.28
C SER A 201 -3.80 28.91 6.79
N SER A 202 -3.29 28.74 8.02
CA SER A 202 -3.21 27.46 8.71
C SER A 202 -4.57 26.87 9.09
N THR A 203 -5.63 27.68 9.11
CA THR A 203 -6.97 27.24 9.55
C THR A 203 -7.91 26.88 8.39
N SER A 204 -7.52 27.22 7.16
CA SER A 204 -8.39 27.10 5.98
C SER A 204 -8.90 25.68 5.74
N ASP A 205 -8.01 24.69 5.72
CA ASP A 205 -8.36 23.27 5.50
C ASP A 205 -9.37 22.74 6.52
N GLY A 206 -9.07 22.90 7.81
CA GLY A 206 -9.92 22.40 8.89
C GLY A 206 -11.30 23.06 8.91
N ARG A 207 -11.38 24.36 8.62
CA ARG A 207 -12.66 25.09 8.58
C ARG A 207 -13.55 24.65 7.43
N VAL A 208 -12.99 24.52 6.22
CA VAL A 208 -13.75 24.06 5.05
C VAL A 208 -14.22 22.62 5.23
N LYS A 209 -13.36 21.73 5.75
CA LYS A 209 -13.73 20.35 6.10
C LYS A 209 -14.88 20.31 7.10
N HIS A 210 -14.78 21.07 8.19
CA HIS A 210 -15.83 21.13 9.20
C HIS A 210 -17.16 21.67 8.62
N GLN A 211 -17.09 22.64 7.72
CA GLN A 211 -18.28 23.27 7.15
C GLN A 211 -18.97 22.43 6.08
N CYS A 212 -18.23 21.69 5.26
CA CYS A 212 -18.77 21.04 4.05
C CYS A 212 -18.84 19.51 4.08
N ASN A 213 -17.98 18.82 4.85
CA ASN A 213 -17.95 17.35 4.79
C ASN A 213 -19.30 16.75 5.19
N GLY A 214 -19.77 15.76 4.41
CA GLY A 214 -21.03 15.06 4.65
C GLY A 214 -22.28 15.80 4.18
N LYS A 215 -22.17 17.03 3.66
CA LYS A 215 -23.30 17.78 3.09
C LYS A 215 -23.41 17.55 1.58
N SER A 216 -24.60 17.69 1.02
CA SER A 216 -24.81 17.69 -0.44
C SER A 216 -24.55 19.06 -1.07
N ILE A 217 -24.78 20.15 -0.32
CA ILE A 217 -24.57 21.53 -0.75
C ILE A 217 -23.78 22.26 0.33
N CYS A 218 -22.75 23.00 -0.07
CA CYS A 218 -21.96 23.83 0.82
C CYS A 218 -21.66 25.20 0.20
N GLU A 219 -22.07 26.27 0.87
CA GLU A 219 -21.62 27.62 0.53
C GLU A 219 -20.29 27.91 1.20
N LEU A 220 -19.35 28.50 0.47
CA LEU A 220 -18.05 28.92 0.96
C LEU A 220 -17.82 30.38 0.61
N THR A 221 -17.33 31.16 1.58
CA THR A 221 -16.96 32.57 1.41
C THR A 221 -15.49 32.76 1.67
N ALA A 222 -14.73 33.23 0.67
CA ALA A 222 -13.31 33.48 0.79
C ALA A 222 -13.06 34.81 1.51
N SER A 223 -12.91 34.81 2.84
CA SER A 223 -12.74 36.06 3.61
C SER A 223 -11.79 35.93 4.79
N ASN A 224 -11.19 37.07 5.17
CA ASN A 224 -10.36 37.17 6.38
C ASN A 224 -11.14 36.87 7.66
N GLN A 225 -12.45 37.12 7.68
CA GLN A 225 -13.29 36.78 8.83
C GLN A 225 -13.38 35.27 9.04
N GLN A 226 -13.45 34.49 7.96
CA GLN A 226 -13.51 33.04 8.02
C GLN A 226 -12.14 32.42 8.31
N PHE A 227 -11.08 32.89 7.64
CA PHE A 227 -9.80 32.19 7.59
C PHE A 227 -8.62 32.96 8.18
N GLY A 228 -8.84 34.16 8.72
CA GLY A 228 -7.77 35.09 9.11
C GLY A 228 -7.10 35.76 7.91
N ASP A 229 -6.16 36.68 8.18
CA ASP A 229 -5.38 37.35 7.13
C ASP A 229 -3.91 36.88 7.15
N PRO A 230 -3.54 35.85 6.38
CA PRO A 230 -2.18 35.32 6.36
C PRO A 230 -1.17 36.22 5.64
N CYS A 231 -1.62 37.24 4.89
CA CYS A 231 -0.77 38.14 4.11
C CYS A 231 -1.51 39.44 3.82
N GLY A 232 -1.44 40.36 4.79
CA GLY A 232 -2.06 41.68 4.69
C GLY A 232 -1.54 42.47 3.48
N GLY A 233 -2.45 43.14 2.77
CA GLY A 233 -2.14 43.89 1.55
C GLY A 233 -2.05 43.04 0.27
N VAL A 234 -2.24 41.72 0.37
CA VAL A 234 -2.33 40.81 -0.78
C VAL A 234 -3.77 40.31 -0.93
N VAL A 235 -4.31 40.40 -2.15
CA VAL A 235 -5.61 39.80 -2.49
C VAL A 235 -5.45 38.30 -2.46
N LYS A 236 -6.21 37.58 -1.63
CA LYS A 236 -6.13 36.12 -1.52
C LYS A 236 -7.19 35.43 -2.37
N TYR A 237 -7.15 34.11 -2.39
CA TYR A 237 -8.19 33.24 -2.90
C TYR A 237 -8.30 31.99 -2.03
N LEU A 238 -9.48 31.39 -2.01
CA LEU A 238 -9.71 30.06 -1.47
C LEU A 238 -9.68 29.06 -2.62
N GLU A 239 -8.72 28.14 -2.59
CA GLU A 239 -8.68 26.98 -3.48
C GLU A 239 -9.16 25.75 -2.69
N VAL A 240 -10.10 24.99 -3.25
CA VAL A 240 -10.68 23.80 -2.61
C VAL A 240 -10.70 22.64 -3.57
N LYS A 241 -10.09 21.52 -3.17
CA LYS A 241 -10.16 20.23 -3.86
C LYS A 241 -11.12 19.30 -3.12
N TYR A 242 -12.05 18.68 -3.84
CA TYR A 242 -13.09 17.86 -3.25
C TYR A 242 -13.55 16.73 -4.17
N THR A 243 -14.23 15.75 -3.61
CA THR A 243 -14.92 14.69 -4.34
C THR A 243 -16.39 14.65 -3.93
N CYS A 244 -17.25 14.19 -4.86
CA CYS A 244 -18.61 13.77 -4.54
C CYS A 244 -18.59 12.25 -4.34
N THR A 245 -19.05 11.77 -3.19
CA THR A 245 -18.87 10.38 -2.76
C THR A 245 -20.15 9.60 -2.62
#